data_AF-A0A1Y4QQP7-F1
#
_entry.id   AF-A0A1Y4QQP7-F1
#
_cell.length_a   1.000
_cell.length_b   1.000
_cell.length_c   1.000
_cell.angle_alpha   90.00
_cell.angle_beta   90.00
_cell.angle_gamma   90.00
#
_symmetry.space_group_name_H-M   'P 1'
#
loop_
_entity.id
_entity.type
_entity.pdbx_description
1 polymer ?
#
loop_
_entity_poly.entity_id
_entity_poly.type
_entity_poly.pdbx_seq_one_letter_code
_entity_poly.pdbx_strand_id
1 'polypeptide(L)'
;MANNIREIITQAVIAKGKKRTINKYPFEISNFDKVLGCWITNHRYNATFRDDKPVVLGTFDVHLWYNYRDDSNILKQTVSYLNELDLVKKEQRSFNDQDELIATCNQEPKCIGVNCLEDKVVIEVEKEISLSVVGKTTIRVETKNEMESWDEFDNITIDENFIK
;
A
#
# COMPACT_ATOMS: atom_id res chain seq x y z
N MET A 1 10.86 44.46 -2.17
CA MET A 1 10.81 43.00 -2.36
C MET A 1 9.58 42.52 -1.60
N ALA A 2 8.58 42.00 -2.31
CA ALA A 2 7.28 41.70 -1.73
C ALA A 2 7.32 40.33 -1.03
N ASN A 3 7.66 40.31 0.26
CA ASN A 3 7.72 39.09 1.07
C ASN A 3 6.34 38.74 1.66
N ASN A 4 5.27 38.72 0.85
CA ASN A 4 3.98 38.25 1.35
C ASN A 4 3.94 36.73 1.23
N ILE A 5 4.23 36.04 2.34
CA ILE A 5 4.18 34.58 2.44
C ILE A 5 2.84 34.21 3.05
N ARG A 6 2.07 33.38 2.34
CA ARG A 6 0.87 32.74 2.87
C ARG A 6 1.19 31.33 3.34
N GLU A 7 0.62 30.94 4.46
CA GLU A 7 0.65 29.55 4.94
C GLU A 7 -0.67 28.87 4.60
N ILE A 8 -0.59 27.70 3.98
CA ILE A 8 -1.74 26.87 3.62
C ILE A 8 -1.65 25.58 4.42
N ILE A 9 -2.66 25.32 5.26
CA ILE A 9 -2.79 24.06 5.99
C ILE A 9 -3.61 23.10 5.13
N THR A 10 -3.08 21.91 4.87
CA THR A 10 -3.73 20.90 4.03
C THR A 10 -3.39 19.48 4.50
N GLN A 11 -4.05 18.46 3.94
CA GLN A 11 -3.66 17.06 4.10
C GLN A 11 -2.87 16.60 2.88
N ALA A 12 -1.72 15.98 3.11
CA ALA A 12 -0.88 15.45 2.04
C ALA A 12 -0.14 14.18 2.48
N VAL A 13 0.43 13.46 1.51
CA VAL A 13 1.34 12.34 1.80
C VAL A 13 2.63 12.88 2.40
N ILE A 14 2.81 12.65 3.70
CA ILE A 14 3.97 13.10 4.49
C ILE A 14 5.08 12.05 4.60
N ALA A 15 4.77 10.78 4.36
CA ALA A 15 5.75 9.71 4.27
C ALA A 15 5.29 8.61 3.32
N LYS A 16 6.23 7.97 2.64
CA LYS A 16 5.93 6.85 1.75
C LYS A 16 7.08 5.86 1.70
N GLY A 17 6.76 4.57 1.62
CA GLY A 17 7.70 3.50 1.42
C GLY A 17 7.11 2.40 0.58
N LYS A 18 7.99 1.58 0.01
CA LYS A 18 7.64 0.45 -0.85
C LYS A 18 8.61 -0.69 -0.55
N LYS A 19 8.08 -1.91 -0.40
CA LYS A 19 8.89 -3.09 -0.07
C LYS A 19 8.43 -4.29 -0.88
N ARG A 20 9.36 -4.87 -1.63
CA ARG A 20 9.25 -6.21 -2.20
C ARG A 20 9.77 -7.21 -1.17
N THR A 21 8.98 -8.23 -0.85
CA THR A 21 9.34 -9.27 0.11
C THR A 21 9.27 -10.63 -0.53
N ILE A 22 10.30 -11.45 -0.28
CA ILE A 22 10.31 -12.88 -0.57
C ILE A 22 10.46 -13.59 0.77
N ASN A 23 9.39 -14.26 1.20
CA ASN A 23 9.34 -14.96 2.48
C ASN A 23 9.18 -16.46 2.26
N LYS A 24 9.81 -17.25 3.14
CA LYS A 24 9.68 -18.70 3.15
C LYS A 24 8.69 -19.13 4.23
N TYR A 25 7.75 -20.01 3.87
CA TYR A 25 6.74 -20.52 4.79
C TYR A 25 6.82 -22.05 4.83
N PRO A 26 7.16 -22.66 5.98
CA PRO A 26 7.17 -24.11 6.13
C PRO A 26 5.75 -24.64 6.36
N PHE A 27 5.44 -25.77 5.71
CA PHE A 27 4.22 -26.55 5.86
C PHE A 27 4.60 -27.98 6.21
N GLU A 28 3.89 -28.54 7.18
CA GLU A 28 4.02 -29.95 7.55
C GLU A 28 2.96 -30.74 6.79
N ILE A 29 3.40 -31.73 6.00
CA ILE A 29 2.50 -32.61 5.25
C ILE A 29 2.82 -34.04 5.66
N SER A 30 1.85 -34.73 6.27
CA SER A 30 2.00 -36.12 6.66
C SER A 30 1.97 -37.01 5.43
N ASN A 31 3.15 -37.45 4.98
CA ASN A 31 3.36 -38.31 3.81
C ASN A 31 2.86 -37.68 2.49
N PHE A 32 3.78 -37.37 1.59
CA PHE A 32 3.49 -36.99 0.22
C PHE A 32 4.53 -37.64 -0.71
N ASP A 33 4.11 -37.99 -1.91
CA ASP A 33 5.05 -38.51 -2.93
C ASP A 33 5.66 -37.35 -3.71
N LYS A 34 4.84 -36.36 -4.10
CA LYS A 34 5.26 -35.20 -4.87
C LYS A 34 4.32 -34.02 -4.69
N VAL A 35 4.88 -32.81 -4.65
CA VAL A 35 4.09 -31.57 -4.78
C VAL A 35 3.85 -31.27 -6.26
N LEU A 36 2.58 -31.12 -6.62
CA LEU A 36 2.10 -30.90 -7.99
C LEU A 36 1.88 -29.42 -8.30
N GLY A 37 1.54 -28.62 -7.29
CA GLY A 37 1.36 -27.18 -7.45
C GLY A 37 1.19 -26.43 -6.13
N CYS A 38 1.41 -25.12 -6.18
CA CYS A 38 1.14 -24.22 -5.08
C CYS A 38 0.62 -22.88 -5.62
N TRP A 39 -0.52 -22.42 -5.10
CA TRP A 39 -1.07 -21.11 -5.46
C TRP A 39 -1.64 -20.40 -4.24
N ILE A 40 -1.85 -19.09 -4.41
CA ILE A 40 -2.28 -18.20 -3.34
C ILE A 40 -3.60 -17.55 -3.72
N THR A 41 -4.50 -17.43 -2.74
CA THR A 41 -5.81 -16.79 -2.91
C THR A 41 -6.15 -15.95 -1.67
N ASN A 42 -7.24 -15.19 -1.73
CA ASN A 42 -7.83 -14.50 -0.59
C ASN A 42 -6.86 -13.57 0.16
N HIS A 43 -5.98 -12.88 -0.58
CA HIS A 43 -5.10 -11.88 0.01
C HIS A 43 -5.92 -10.71 0.55
N ARG A 44 -5.79 -10.46 1.85
CA ARG A 44 -6.39 -9.34 2.57
C ARG A 44 -5.29 -8.63 3.34
N TYR A 45 -5.34 -7.32 3.39
CA TYR A 45 -4.34 -6.54 4.10
C TYR A 45 -4.94 -5.25 4.64
N ASN A 46 -4.34 -4.73 5.71
CA ASN A 46 -4.66 -3.43 6.28
C ASN A 46 -3.39 -2.78 6.83
N ALA A 47 -3.34 -1.45 6.82
CA ALA A 47 -2.30 -0.70 7.50
C ALA A 47 -2.72 -0.34 8.93
N THR A 48 -1.77 -0.34 9.86
CA THR A 48 -2.00 0.09 11.24
C THR A 48 -0.72 0.66 11.82
N PHE A 49 -0.83 1.43 12.90
CA PHE A 49 0.30 1.72 13.76
C PHE A 49 0.54 0.53 14.71
N ARG A 50 1.81 0.18 14.91
CA ARG A 50 2.29 -0.67 16.01
C ARG A 50 3.53 -0.01 16.59
N ASP A 51 3.54 0.23 17.89
CA ASP A 51 4.67 0.88 18.59
C ASP A 51 5.15 2.16 17.88
N ASP A 52 4.19 3.03 17.53
CA ASP A 52 4.37 4.29 16.77
C ASP A 52 4.97 4.14 15.36
N LYS A 53 5.01 2.92 14.82
CA LYS A 53 5.50 2.63 13.47
C LYS A 53 4.35 2.20 12.56
N PRO A 54 4.21 2.80 11.37
CA PRO A 54 3.31 2.31 10.34
C PRO A 54 3.74 0.93 9.86
N VAL A 55 2.83 -0.04 9.93
CA VAL A 55 3.04 -1.41 9.46
C VAL A 55 1.86 -1.87 8.61
N VAL A 56 2.11 -2.87 7.75
CA VAL A 56 1.04 -3.56 7.01
C VAL A 56 0.87 -4.96 7.58
N LEU A 57 -0.34 -5.26 8.05
CA LEU A 57 -0.77 -6.59 8.44
C LEU A 57 -1.56 -7.20 7.28
N GLY A 58 -1.38 -8.49 7.03
CA GLY A 58 -2.21 -9.16 6.05
C GLY A 58 -2.25 -10.66 6.20
N THR A 59 -3.17 -11.24 5.45
CA THR A 59 -3.42 -12.68 5.40
C THR A 59 -3.59 -13.12 3.97
N PHE A 60 -3.21 -14.36 3.66
CA PHE A 60 -3.55 -15.00 2.39
C PHE A 60 -3.70 -16.51 2.60
N ASP A 61 -4.47 -17.16 1.73
CA ASP A 61 -4.64 -18.61 1.74
C ASP A 61 -3.65 -19.24 0.78
N VAL A 62 -2.82 -20.15 1.29
CA VAL A 62 -1.97 -21.03 0.51
C VAL A 62 -2.73 -22.31 0.22
N HIS A 63 -2.67 -22.74 -1.03
CA HIS A 63 -3.15 -24.05 -1.47
C HIS A 63 -1.97 -24.85 -1.99
N LEU A 64 -1.69 -25.97 -1.35
CA LEU A 64 -0.65 -26.93 -1.70
C LEU A 64 -1.32 -28.17 -2.30
N TRP A 65 -1.14 -28.38 -3.59
CA TRP A 65 -1.61 -29.58 -4.29
C TRP A 65 -0.48 -30.58 -4.38
N TYR A 66 -0.72 -31.78 -3.86
CA TYR A 66 0.26 -32.86 -3.80
C TYR A 66 -0.43 -34.20 -4.06
N ASN A 67 0.34 -35.24 -4.34
CA ASN A 67 -0.16 -36.61 -4.40
C ASN A 67 0.35 -37.47 -3.24
N TYR A 68 -0.44 -38.48 -2.90
CA TYR A 68 -0.06 -39.53 -1.98
C TYR A 68 -0.78 -40.82 -2.37
N ARG A 69 -0.04 -41.90 -2.64
CA ARG A 69 -0.59 -43.21 -3.03
C ARG A 69 -1.58 -43.13 -4.21
N ASP A 70 -1.15 -42.46 -5.27
CA ASP A 70 -1.92 -42.22 -6.51
C ASP A 70 -3.16 -41.30 -6.36
N ASP A 71 -3.46 -40.79 -5.16
CA ASP A 71 -4.53 -39.83 -4.93
C ASP A 71 -4.03 -38.38 -4.88
N SER A 72 -4.79 -37.46 -5.50
CA SER A 72 -4.54 -36.01 -5.45
C SER A 72 -5.19 -35.37 -4.23
N ASN A 73 -4.41 -34.64 -3.46
CA ASN A 73 -4.81 -33.99 -2.22
C ASN A 73 -4.48 -32.49 -2.25
N ILE A 74 -5.30 -31.67 -1.57
CA ILE A 74 -5.07 -30.23 -1.44
C ILE A 74 -5.03 -29.88 0.04
N LEU A 75 -3.89 -29.38 0.51
CA LEU A 75 -3.76 -28.73 1.80
C LEU A 75 -4.05 -27.23 1.62
N LYS A 76 -5.01 -26.71 2.38
CA LYS A 76 -5.32 -25.28 2.43
C LYS A 76 -4.96 -24.73 3.81
N GLN A 77 -4.19 -23.65 3.85
CA GLN A 77 -3.85 -22.99 5.11
C GLN A 77 -3.73 -21.47 4.95
N THR A 78 -4.32 -20.75 5.90
CA THR A 78 -4.22 -19.29 5.96
C THR A 78 -2.92 -18.89 6.66
N VAL A 79 -2.15 -18.03 6.00
CA VAL A 79 -0.91 -17.46 6.50
C VAL A 79 -1.13 -16.00 6.84
N SER A 80 -0.66 -15.58 8.02
CA SER A 80 -0.63 -14.17 8.44
C SER A 80 0.78 -13.61 8.33
N TYR A 81 0.91 -12.33 8.00
CA TYR A 81 2.19 -11.64 7.92
C TYR A 81 2.12 -10.22 8.49
N LEU A 82 3.29 -9.73 8.90
CA LEU A 82 3.55 -8.34 9.25
C LEU A 82 4.66 -7.81 8.33
N ASN A 83 4.46 -6.64 7.75
CA ASN A 83 5.46 -5.94 6.94
C ASN A 83 5.74 -4.57 7.54
N GLU A 84 6.97 -4.43 8.04
CA GLU A 84 7.56 -3.14 8.36
C GLU A 84 8.19 -2.58 7.08
N LEU A 85 7.85 -1.33 6.75
CA LEU A 85 8.38 -0.63 5.59
C LEU A 85 9.23 0.54 6.07
N ASP A 86 10.42 0.69 5.49
CA ASP A 86 11.22 1.88 5.68
C ASP A 86 10.58 3.03 4.90
N LEU A 87 9.95 3.94 5.63
CA LEU A 87 9.27 5.08 5.05
C LEU A 87 10.24 6.26 4.90
N VAL A 88 10.24 6.87 3.72
CA VAL A 88 10.89 8.16 3.51
C VAL A 88 9.94 9.24 4.00
N LYS A 89 10.29 9.92 5.09
CA LYS A 89 9.54 11.07 5.62
C LYS A 89 9.91 12.35 4.86
N LYS A 90 8.91 13.18 4.57
CA LYS A 90 9.10 14.54 4.04
C LYS A 90 9.22 15.59 5.15
N GLU A 91 8.77 15.26 6.35
CA GLU A 91 8.78 16.15 7.51
C GLU A 91 9.52 15.51 8.69
N GLN A 92 10.07 16.34 9.58
CA GLN A 92 10.78 15.88 10.77
C GLN A 92 9.87 15.50 11.94
N ARG A 93 8.56 15.72 11.85
CA ARG A 93 7.63 15.37 12.92
C ARG A 93 7.42 13.86 13.05
N SER A 94 7.04 13.42 14.25
CA SER A 94 6.53 12.07 14.47
C SER A 94 5.14 11.91 13.83
N PHE A 95 4.81 10.65 13.54
CA PHE A 95 3.44 10.30 13.19
C PHE A 95 2.57 10.39 14.44
N ASN A 96 1.27 10.65 14.26
CA ASN A 96 0.30 10.68 15.35
C ASN A 96 -1.02 10.04 14.91
N ASP A 97 -1.94 9.86 15.85
CA ASP A 97 -3.21 9.14 15.65
C ASP A 97 -4.16 9.79 14.63
N GLN A 98 -3.95 11.06 14.26
CA GLN A 98 -4.74 11.71 13.19
C GLN A 98 -4.17 11.47 11.80
N ASP A 99 -2.97 10.90 11.69
CA ASP A 99 -2.38 10.54 10.40
C ASP A 99 -3.03 9.25 9.87
N GLU A 100 -3.46 9.30 8.61
CA GLU A 100 -4.09 8.17 7.93
C GLU A 100 -3.03 7.29 7.25
N LEU A 101 -3.24 5.98 7.30
CA LEU A 101 -2.36 5.00 6.66
C LEU A 101 -3.05 4.40 5.44
N ILE A 102 -2.39 4.51 4.29
CA ILE A 102 -2.88 3.96 3.02
C ILE A 102 -1.90 2.90 2.54
N ALA A 103 -2.29 1.64 2.65
CA ALA A 103 -1.57 0.52 2.04
C ALA A 103 -2.04 0.28 0.60
N THR A 104 -1.13 -0.11 -0.27
CA THR A 104 -1.42 -0.50 -1.65
C THR A 104 -0.64 -1.74 -2.01
N CYS A 105 -1.34 -2.79 -2.42
CA CYS A 105 -0.74 -3.98 -3.01
C CYS A 105 -0.32 -3.65 -4.46
N ASN A 106 0.99 -3.57 -4.72
CA ASN A 106 1.52 -3.33 -6.07
C ASN A 106 1.67 -4.66 -6.84
N GLN A 107 1.99 -5.74 -6.13
CA GLN A 107 2.03 -7.09 -6.65
C GLN A 107 1.42 -8.06 -5.64
N GLU A 108 0.36 -8.74 -6.07
CA GLU A 108 -0.31 -9.79 -5.29
C GLU A 108 0.67 -10.89 -4.88
N PRO A 109 0.48 -11.53 -3.70
CA PRO A 109 1.32 -12.62 -3.26
C PRO A 109 1.23 -13.78 -4.23
N LYS A 110 2.40 -14.27 -4.66
CA LYS A 110 2.54 -15.39 -5.58
C LYS A 110 3.55 -16.39 -5.04
N CYS A 111 3.24 -17.67 -5.17
CA CYS A 111 4.22 -18.72 -4.96
C CYS A 111 5.23 -18.67 -6.12
N ILE A 112 6.51 -18.47 -5.79
CA ILE A 112 7.61 -18.42 -6.77
C ILE A 112 8.54 -19.63 -6.66
N GLY A 113 8.40 -20.44 -5.60
CA GLY A 113 9.21 -21.65 -5.41
C GLY A 113 8.60 -22.58 -4.38
N VAL A 114 8.89 -23.87 -4.54
CA VAL A 114 8.51 -24.92 -3.58
C VAL A 114 9.72 -25.84 -3.40
N ASN A 115 10.19 -25.97 -2.17
CA ASN A 115 11.30 -26.83 -1.80
C ASN A 115 10.80 -27.93 -0.84
N CYS A 116 11.13 -29.18 -1.14
CA CYS A 116 10.75 -30.33 -0.31
C CYS A 116 11.99 -30.82 0.44
N LEU A 117 11.89 -30.92 1.78
CA LEU A 117 12.93 -31.41 2.68
C LEU A 117 12.29 -32.48 3.57
N GLU A 118 12.48 -33.76 3.22
CA GLU A 118 11.84 -34.88 3.91
C GLU A 118 10.32 -34.67 4.02
N ASP A 119 9.77 -34.55 5.24
CA ASP A 119 8.35 -34.34 5.51
C ASP A 119 7.93 -32.87 5.57
N LYS A 120 8.82 -31.94 5.18
CA LYS A 120 8.56 -30.50 5.19
C LYS A 120 8.53 -29.93 3.79
N VAL A 121 7.48 -29.15 3.50
CA VAL A 121 7.37 -28.37 2.27
C VAL A 121 7.56 -26.90 2.62
N VAL A 122 8.58 -26.27 2.04
CA VAL A 122 8.87 -24.86 2.21
C VAL A 122 8.49 -24.13 0.93
N ILE A 123 7.47 -23.29 0.97
CA ILE A 123 7.10 -22.45 -0.16
C ILE A 123 7.78 -21.10 -0.05
N GLU A 124 8.11 -20.51 -1.19
CA GLU A 124 8.62 -19.16 -1.31
C GLU A 124 7.54 -18.27 -1.92
N VAL A 125 7.14 -17.24 -1.17
CA VAL A 125 6.09 -16.31 -1.59
C VAL A 125 6.68 -14.93 -1.78
N GLU A 126 6.47 -14.39 -2.97
CA GLU A 126 6.82 -13.03 -3.34
C GLU A 126 5.58 -12.13 -3.32
N LYS A 127 5.74 -10.91 -2.79
CA LYS A 127 4.75 -9.82 -2.90
C LYS A 127 5.41 -8.46 -2.84
N GLU A 128 4.69 -7.42 -3.26
CA GLU A 128 5.19 -6.05 -3.22
C GLU A 128 4.11 -5.09 -2.73
N ILE A 129 4.37 -4.41 -1.61
CA ILE A 129 3.41 -3.50 -0.96
C ILE A 129 4.02 -2.12 -0.78
N SER A 130 3.20 -1.09 -0.99
CA SER A 130 3.50 0.30 -0.68
C SER A 130 2.68 0.75 0.53
N LEU A 131 3.25 1.61 1.36
CA LEU A 131 2.57 2.25 2.48
C LEU A 131 2.80 3.75 2.40
N SER A 132 1.71 4.52 2.45
CA SER A 132 1.74 5.99 2.51
C SER A 132 1.10 6.45 3.81
N VAL A 133 1.69 7.48 4.41
CA VAL A 133 1.12 8.19 5.56
C VAL A 133 0.60 9.52 5.06
N VAL A 134 -0.69 9.78 5.24
CA VAL A 134 -1.34 11.04 4.91
C VAL A 134 -1.59 11.80 6.21
N GLY A 135 -1.11 13.03 6.28
CA GLY A 135 -1.24 13.83 7.49
C GLY A 135 -1.40 15.30 7.16
N LYS A 136 -1.76 16.08 8.19
CA LYS A 136 -1.76 17.54 8.07
C LYS A 136 -0.34 18.05 7.88
N THR A 137 -0.18 19.00 6.97
CA THR A 137 1.06 19.68 6.62
C THR A 137 0.78 21.14 6.29
N THR A 138 1.84 21.96 6.32
CA THR A 138 1.78 23.38 5.96
C THR A 138 2.67 23.63 4.74
N ILE A 139 2.08 24.25 3.72
CA ILE A 139 2.78 24.74 2.54
C ILE A 139 2.94 26.25 2.69
N ARG A 140 4.15 26.76 2.40
CA ARG A 140 4.41 28.20 2.32
C ARG A 140 4.45 28.62 0.86
N VAL A 141 3.64 29.62 0.51
CA VAL A 141 3.55 30.16 -0.84
C VAL A 141 3.93 31.63 -0.79
N GLU A 142 4.94 32.01 -1.55
CA GLU A 142 5.26 33.41 -1.78
C GLU A 142 4.32 33.97 -2.84
N THR A 143 3.57 35.01 -2.49
CA THR A 143 2.66 35.67 -3.43
C THR A 143 3.37 36.84 -4.09
N LYS A 144 3.21 36.98 -5.40
CA LYS A 144 3.58 38.21 -6.09
C LYS A 144 2.64 39.34 -5.67
N ASN A 145 3.19 40.53 -5.49
CA ASN A 145 2.39 41.76 -5.49
C ASN A 145 2.01 42.09 -6.95
N GLU A 146 1.09 41.34 -7.53
CA GLU A 146 0.38 41.81 -8.72
C GLU A 146 -0.84 42.61 -8.20
N MET A 147 -0.95 43.88 -8.60
CA MET A 147 -2.23 44.60 -8.52
C MET A 147 -3.16 43.90 -9.50
N GLU A 148 -3.78 42.80 -9.08
CA GLU A 148 -4.89 42.22 -9.81
C GLU A 148 -6.02 43.25 -9.74
N SER A 149 -6.10 44.13 -10.75
CA SER A 149 -7.42 44.58 -11.19
C SER A 149 -8.09 43.31 -11.68
N TRP A 150 -9.03 42.78 -10.89
CA TRP A 150 -10.12 42.05 -11.51
C TRP A 150 -10.59 42.98 -12.61
N ASP A 151 -10.38 42.62 -13.88
CA ASP A 151 -11.01 43.34 -14.98
C ASP A 151 -12.47 43.48 -14.56
N GLU A 152 -12.87 44.70 -14.23
CA GLU A 152 -14.23 44.99 -13.81
C GLU A 152 -15.11 44.35 -14.88
N PHE A 153 -16.09 43.55 -14.48
CA PHE A 153 -17.07 42.95 -15.39
C PHE A 153 -17.97 44.02 -16.03
N ASP A 154 -17.44 45.21 -16.32
CA ASP A 154 -18.13 46.41 -16.75
C ASP A 154 -18.37 46.45 -18.26
N ASN A 155 -18.04 45.39 -18.99
CA ASN A 155 -18.35 45.25 -20.42
C ASN A 155 -19.17 43.99 -20.74
N ILE A 156 -20.17 43.65 -19.92
CA ILE A 156 -21.23 42.76 -20.36
C ILE A 156 -22.33 43.60 -21.03
N THR A 157 -22.22 43.78 -22.35
CA THR A 157 -23.33 44.30 -23.15
C THR A 157 -24.29 43.15 -23.44
N ILE A 158 -25.50 43.20 -22.90
CA ILE A 158 -26.57 42.26 -23.24
C ILE A 158 -27.12 42.67 -24.61
N ASP A 159 -27.01 41.80 -25.62
CA ASP A 159 -27.70 42.03 -26.89
C ASP A 159 -29.21 41.82 -26.68
N GLU A 160 -29.97 42.91 -26.67
CA GLU A 160 -31.43 42.88 -26.53
C GLU A 160 -32.13 42.12 -27.68
N ASN A 161 -31.43 41.84 -28.79
CA ASN A 161 -31.97 41.04 -29.89
C ASN A 161 -31.75 39.53 -29.74
N PHE A 162 -31.09 39.06 -28.68
CA PHE A 162 -30.80 37.63 -28.48
C PHE A 162 -32.05 36.79 -28.19
N ILE A 163 -33.22 37.42 -27.97
CA ILE A 163 -34.51 36.73 -27.95
C ILE A 163 -35.36 37.21 -29.13
N LYS A 164 -35.22 36.53 -30.26
CA LYS A 164 -36.26 36.41 -31.28
C LYS A 164 -36.23 35.04 -31.94
#